data_AF-A0A2J4Y0Y0-F1
#
_entry.id   AF-A0A2J4Y0Y0-F1
#
_cell.length_a   1.000
_cell.length_b   1.000
_cell.length_c   1.000
_cell.angle_alpha   90.00
_cell.angle_beta   90.00
_cell.angle_gamma   90.00
#
_symmetry.space_group_name_H-M   'P 1'
#
loop_
_entity.id
_entity.type
_entity.pdbx_description
1 polymer ?
#
loop_
_entity_poly.entity_id
_entity_poly.type
_entity_poly.pdbx_seq_one_letter_code
_entity_poly.pdbx_strand_id
1 'polypeptide(L)'
;MTDPVFALEPDIPRNVRIARWLLFRLLSGIREGALTVREGAQTFHFGDPAAALRAEVHVLSSGVYRRLLTGGSLAAAEAWMDGEWESQQLTPLLQILARNGQVLG
;
A
#
# COMPACT_ATOMS: atom_id res chain seq x y z
N MET A 1 -8.30 30.65 1.79
CA MET A 1 -7.46 30.05 2.84
C MET A 1 -7.62 28.56 2.68
N THR A 2 -6.64 27.92 2.05
CA THR A 2 -6.66 26.49 1.73
C THR A 2 -6.16 25.76 2.96
N ASP A 3 -7.02 25.00 3.61
CA ASP A 3 -6.62 24.11 4.70
C ASP A 3 -5.53 23.15 4.18
N PRO A 4 -4.37 23.04 4.84
CA PRO A 4 -3.41 22.02 4.49
C PRO A 4 -3.98 20.68 4.95
N VAL A 5 -4.27 19.78 4.00
CA VAL A 5 -4.69 18.38 4.18
C VAL A 5 -3.53 17.52 4.74
N PHE A 6 -2.71 18.08 5.64
CA PHE A 6 -1.46 17.48 6.13
C PHE A 6 -1.38 17.42 7.66
N ALA A 7 -2.51 17.33 8.35
CA ALA A 7 -2.53 16.82 9.70
C ALA A 7 -2.81 15.31 9.63
N LEU A 8 -1.75 14.49 9.53
CA LEU A 8 -1.88 13.07 9.86
C LEU A 8 -2.35 13.01 11.33
N GLU A 9 -3.60 12.62 11.53
CA GLU A 9 -4.25 12.56 12.84
C GLU A 9 -3.40 11.77 13.84
N PRO A 10 -3.07 12.36 15.01
CA PRO A 10 -2.08 11.81 15.95
C PRO A 10 -2.56 10.59 16.77
N ASP A 11 -3.66 9.95 16.39
CA ASP A 11 -4.23 8.81 17.13
C ASP A 11 -4.51 7.64 16.19
N ILE A 12 -3.47 7.10 15.54
CA ILE A 12 -3.59 5.87 14.74
C ILE A 12 -3.93 4.72 15.70
N PRO A 13 -5.12 4.10 15.58
CA PRO A 13 -5.55 3.11 16.55
C PRO A 13 -4.67 1.85 16.48
N ARG A 14 -4.51 1.17 17.62
CA ARG A 14 -3.57 0.03 17.78
C ARG A 14 -3.77 -1.08 16.75
N ASN A 15 -5.01 -1.33 16.34
CA ASN A 15 -5.37 -2.31 15.31
C ASN A 15 -4.81 -1.94 13.93
N VAL A 16 -4.81 -0.65 13.56
CA VAL A 16 -4.23 -0.15 12.31
C VAL A 16 -2.72 -0.34 12.30
N ARG A 17 -2.05 -0.14 13.44
CA ARG A 17 -0.60 -0.38 13.56
C ARG A 17 -0.23 -1.84 13.31
N ILE A 18 -1.01 -2.78 13.84
CA ILE A 18 -0.80 -4.22 13.62
C ILE A 18 -1.10 -4.58 12.16
N ALA A 19 -2.19 -4.07 11.60
CA ALA A 19 -2.54 -4.29 10.20
C ALA A 19 -1.45 -3.77 9.25
N ARG A 20 -0.94 -2.56 9.49
CA ARG A 20 0.18 -1.99 8.75
C ARG A 20 1.41 -2.88 8.81
N TRP A 21 1.79 -3.33 10.02
CA TRP A 21 2.93 -4.22 10.21
C TRP A 21 2.77 -5.55 9.46
N LEU A 22 1.58 -6.17 9.53
CA LEU A 22 1.27 -7.41 8.80
C LEU A 22 1.34 -7.20 7.29
N LEU A 23 0.73 -6.13 6.77
CA LEU A 23 0.80 -5.82 5.34
C LEU A 23 2.25 -5.62 4.89
N PHE A 24 3.05 -4.86 5.64
CA PHE A 24 4.45 -4.61 5.30
C PHE A 24 5.26 -5.90 5.32
N ARG A 25 4.96 -6.82 6.24
CA ARG A 25 5.55 -8.16 6.26
C ARG A 25 5.17 -8.96 5.01
N LEU A 26 3.92 -8.89 4.54
CA LEU A 26 3.53 -9.52 3.27
C LEU A 26 4.27 -8.91 2.08
N LEU A 27 4.34 -7.57 2.00
CA LEU A 27 5.05 -6.85 0.94
C LEU A 27 6.56 -7.12 0.97
N SER A 28 7.15 -7.40 2.12
CA SER A 28 8.56 -7.82 2.21
C SER A 28 8.86 -9.14 1.48
N GLY A 29 7.82 -9.92 1.15
CA GLY A 29 7.92 -11.13 0.35
C GLY A 29 7.99 -10.90 -1.17
N ILE A 30 7.92 -9.65 -1.65
CA ILE A 30 8.05 -9.33 -3.08
C ILE A 30 9.46 -9.73 -3.54
N ARG A 31 9.52 -10.60 -4.56
CA ARG A 31 10.74 -11.06 -5.23
C ARG A 31 10.80 -10.61 -6.68
N GLU A 32 9.64 -10.50 -7.33
CA GLU A 32 9.53 -10.11 -8.73
C GLU A 32 8.99 -8.69 -8.86
N GLY A 33 9.89 -7.72 -8.99
CA GLY A 33 9.57 -6.30 -9.15
C GLY A 33 10.03 -5.43 -7.98
N ALA A 34 9.78 -4.12 -8.10
CA ALA A 34 10.03 -3.12 -7.07
C ALA A 34 8.74 -2.39 -6.72
N LEU A 35 8.40 -2.33 -5.43
CA LEU A 35 7.26 -1.57 -4.94
C LEU A 35 7.75 -0.49 -3.98
N THR A 36 7.34 0.75 -4.25
CA THR A 36 7.54 1.88 -3.33
C THR A 36 6.20 2.25 -2.69
N VAL A 37 6.15 2.33 -1.37
CA VAL A 37 4.98 2.76 -0.62
C VAL A 37 5.30 4.07 0.08
N ARG A 38 4.48 5.09 -0.12
CA ARG A 38 4.59 6.39 0.52
C ARG A 38 3.43 6.59 1.48
N GLU A 39 3.74 7.02 2.69
CA GLU A 39 2.79 7.30 3.76
C GLU A 39 3.21 8.61 4.43
N GLY A 40 2.52 9.71 4.10
CA GLY A 40 2.95 11.05 4.50
C GLY A 40 4.37 11.37 4.02
N ALA A 41 5.26 11.69 4.97
CA ALA A 41 6.68 11.97 4.69
C ALA A 41 7.56 10.69 4.63
N GLN A 42 7.00 9.52 4.93
CA GLN A 42 7.75 8.26 4.97
C GLN A 42 7.67 7.55 3.63
N THR A 43 8.78 6.94 3.22
CA THR A 43 8.87 6.13 2.00
C THR A 43 9.49 4.78 2.34
N PHE A 44 8.86 3.71 1.86
CA PHE A 44 9.25 2.32 2.07
C PHE A 44 9.45 1.64 0.74
N HIS A 45 10.47 0.79 0.62
CA HIS A 45 10.78 0.07 -0.59
C HIS A 45 10.74 -1.44 -0.33
N PHE A 46 10.15 -2.18 -1.28
CA PHE A 46 10.01 -3.63 -1.24
C PHE A 46 10.43 -4.23 -2.58
N GLY A 47 10.96 -5.45 -2.53
CA GLY A 47 11.50 -6.14 -3.71
C GLY A 47 12.88 -5.66 -4.13
N ASP A 48 13.20 -5.84 -5.41
CA ASP A 48 14.50 -5.49 -5.98
C ASP A 48 14.47 -4.07 -6.59
N PRO A 49 15.21 -3.09 -6.05
CA PRO A 49 15.24 -1.73 -6.58
C PRO A 49 15.81 -1.65 -8.01
N ALA A 50 16.53 -2.66 -8.48
CA ALA A 50 17.03 -2.73 -9.84
C ALA A 50 16.00 -3.29 -10.84
N ALA A 51 14.90 -3.92 -10.38
CA ALA A 51 13.92 -4.56 -11.24
C ALA A 51 13.32 -3.59 -12.26
N ALA A 52 13.09 -4.06 -13.50
CA ALA A 52 12.46 -3.25 -14.54
C ALA A 52 10.97 -2.97 -14.26
N LEU A 53 10.28 -3.93 -13.64
CA LEU A 53 8.87 -3.78 -13.24
C LEU A 53 8.80 -3.04 -11.90
N ARG A 54 8.29 -1.81 -11.93
CA ARG A 54 8.23 -0.93 -10.75
C ARG A 54 6.85 -0.31 -10.59
N ALA A 55 6.42 -0.12 -9.35
CA ALA A 55 5.22 0.61 -9.01
C ALA A 55 5.39 1.43 -7.72
N GLU A 56 4.62 2.51 -7.62
CA GLU A 56 4.54 3.40 -6.48
C GLU A 56 3.08 3.48 -5.99
N VAL A 57 2.89 3.38 -4.68
CA VAL A 57 1.61 3.47 -3.99
C VAL A 57 1.69 4.58 -2.95
N HIS A 58 0.68 5.45 -2.93
CA HIS A 58 0.54 6.51 -1.93
C HIS A 58 -0.63 6.15 -1.03
N VAL A 59 -0.35 5.99 0.27
CA VAL A 59 -1.37 5.78 1.29
C VAL A 59 -1.83 7.14 1.77
N LEU A 60 -3.10 7.44 1.53
CA LEU A 60 -3.75 8.69 1.89
C LEU A 60 -4.51 8.56 3.22
N SER A 61 -5.03 7.37 3.52
CA SER A 61 -5.72 7.05 4.77
C SER A 61 -5.17 5.79 5.44
N SER A 62 -4.85 5.88 6.73
CA SER A 62 -4.32 4.76 7.52
C SER A 62 -5.31 3.60 7.68
N GLY A 63 -6.62 3.84 7.52
CA GLY A 63 -7.66 2.81 7.55
C GLY A 63 -7.51 1.73 6.47
N VAL A 64 -6.83 2.07 5.38
CA VAL A 64 -6.60 1.19 4.23
C VAL A 64 -5.92 -0.12 4.63
N TYR A 65 -4.99 -0.09 5.59
CA TYR A 65 -4.23 -1.28 6.00
C TYR A 65 -5.12 -2.39 6.54
N ARG A 66 -6.13 -2.02 7.33
CA ARG A 66 -7.10 -2.99 7.85
C ARG A 66 -7.98 -3.49 6.71
N ARG A 67 -8.52 -2.60 5.87
CA ARG A 67 -9.39 -2.99 4.74
C ARG A 67 -8.69 -4.00 3.83
N LEU A 68 -7.45 -3.72 3.45
CA LEU A 68 -6.65 -4.59 2.58
C LEU A 68 -6.48 -6.00 3.16
N LEU A 69 -6.15 -6.13 4.45
CA LEU A 69 -5.95 -7.43 5.07
C LEU A 69 -7.23 -8.24 5.28
N THR A 70 -8.35 -7.57 5.57
CA THR A 70 -9.61 -8.28 5.87
C THR A 70 -10.50 -8.52 4.67
N GLY A 71 -10.36 -7.71 3.60
CA GLY A 71 -11.26 -7.72 2.46
C GLY A 71 -10.61 -8.09 1.13
N GLY A 72 -9.31 -8.39 1.12
CA GLY A 72 -8.59 -8.89 -0.05
C GLY A 72 -8.59 -7.91 -1.23
N SER A 73 -8.58 -8.46 -2.45
CA SER A 73 -8.45 -7.69 -3.70
C SER A 73 -9.64 -6.77 -3.99
N LEU A 74 -10.86 -7.16 -3.61
CA LEU A 74 -12.04 -6.32 -3.79
C LEU A 74 -11.96 -5.08 -2.88
N ALA A 75 -11.66 -5.26 -1.60
CA ALA A 75 -11.49 -4.13 -0.68
C ALA A 75 -10.32 -3.23 -1.07
N ALA A 76 -9.28 -3.78 -1.71
CA ALA A 76 -8.21 -2.98 -2.30
C ALA A 76 -8.70 -2.08 -3.43
N ALA A 77 -9.54 -2.62 -4.32
CA ALA A 77 -10.13 -1.86 -5.42
C ALA A 77 -11.12 -0.79 -4.91
N GLU A 78 -11.98 -1.14 -3.95
CA GLU A 78 -12.89 -0.19 -3.31
C GLU A 78 -12.13 0.95 -2.63
N ALA A 79 -11.10 0.63 -1.84
CA ALA A 79 -10.31 1.66 -1.15
C ALA A 79 -9.54 2.56 -2.13
N TRP A 80 -9.21 2.07 -3.33
CA TRP A 80 -8.66 2.91 -4.40
C TRP A 80 -9.72 3.84 -4.98
N MET A 81 -10.93 3.33 -5.26
CA MET A 81 -12.06 4.14 -5.74
C MET A 81 -12.48 5.20 -4.70
N ASP A 82 -12.39 4.86 -3.41
CA ASP A 82 -12.70 5.76 -2.29
C ASP A 82 -11.59 6.78 -2.01
N GLY A 83 -10.44 6.71 -2.70
CA GLY A 83 -9.33 7.64 -2.51
C GLY A 83 -8.54 7.43 -1.22
N GLU A 84 -8.61 6.24 -0.60
CA GLU A 84 -7.81 5.92 0.59
C GLU A 84 -6.35 5.60 0.25
N TRP A 85 -6.10 5.17 -0.98
CA TRP A 85 -4.77 5.03 -1.55
C TRP A 85 -4.82 5.25 -3.06
N GLU A 86 -3.69 5.64 -3.64
CA GLU A 86 -3.57 5.86 -5.07
C GLU A 86 -2.26 5.29 -5.63
N SER A 87 -2.24 5.10 -6.95
CA SER A 87 -1.04 4.74 -7.69
C SER A 87 -1.13 5.27 -9.10
N GLN A 88 -0.06 5.92 -9.58
CA GLN A 88 0.04 6.31 -11.00
C GLN A 88 0.39 5.12 -11.91
N GLN A 89 0.71 3.96 -11.35
CA GLN A 89 1.19 2.77 -12.06
C GLN A 89 0.35 1.54 -11.68
N LEU A 90 -0.98 1.66 -11.74
CA LEU A 90 -1.90 0.59 -11.31
C LEU A 90 -1.65 -0.72 -12.07
N THR A 91 -1.39 -0.66 -13.37
CA THR A 91 -1.10 -1.87 -14.16
C THR A 91 0.21 -2.56 -13.72
N PRO A 92 1.37 -1.88 -13.65
CA PRO A 92 2.58 -2.46 -13.05
C PRO A 92 2.38 -2.98 -11.63
N LEU A 93 1.63 -2.26 -10.79
CA LEU A 93 1.32 -2.69 -9.42
C LEU A 93 0.60 -4.04 -9.41
N LEU A 94 -0.48 -4.17 -10.18
CA LEU A 94 -1.23 -5.43 -10.28
C LEU A 94 -0.38 -6.55 -10.87
N GLN A 95 0.52 -6.26 -11.80
CA GLN A 95 1.47 -7.25 -12.33
C GLN A 95 2.45 -7.73 -11.25
N ILE A 96 3.00 -6.83 -10.43
CA ILE A 96 3.85 -7.19 -9.28
C ILE A 96 3.05 -8.10 -8.33
N LEU A 97 1.85 -7.67 -7.93
CA LEU A 97 1.02 -8.46 -7.01
C LEU A 97 0.67 -9.85 -7.57
N ALA A 98 0.33 -9.95 -8.86
CA ALA A 98 0.00 -11.22 -9.50
C ALA A 98 1.22 -12.16 -9.61
N ARG A 99 2.40 -11.64 -9.94
CA ARG A 99 3.65 -12.44 -10.02
C ARG A 99 4.10 -12.94 -8.65
N ASN A 100 3.84 -12.14 -7.61
CA ASN A 100 4.11 -12.52 -6.23
C ASN A 100 2.88 -13.17 -5.57
N GLY A 101 1.87 -13.58 -6.36
CA GLY A 101 0.52 -13.98 -5.92
C GLY A 101 0.42 -15.27 -5.09
N GLN A 102 1.54 -15.97 -4.83
CA GLN A 102 1.61 -16.91 -3.70
C GLN A 102 1.61 -16.20 -2.31
N VAL A 103 1.44 -14.87 -2.27
CA VAL A 103 1.42 -14.04 -1.04
C VAL A 103 0.00 -13.56 -0.67
N LEU A 104 -1.01 -13.73 -1.53
CA LEU A 104 -2.41 -13.28 -1.30
C LEU A 104 -3.46 -14.33 -1.75
N GLY A 105 -3.24 -15.59 -1.39
CA GLY A 105 -4.23 -16.66 -1.44
C GLY A 105 -4.70 -17.06 -0.05
#